data_AF-A0A842R7E8-F1
#
_entry.id   AF-A0A842R7E8-F1
#
_cell.length_a   1.000
_cell.length_b   1.000
_cell.length_c   1.000
_cell.angle_alpha   90.00
_cell.angle_beta   90.00
_cell.angle_gamma   90.00
#
_symmetry.space_group_name_H-M   'P 1'
#
loop_
_entity.id
_entity.type
_entity.pdbx_description
1 polymer ?
#
loop_
_entity_poly.entity_id
_entity_poly.type
_entity_poly.pdbx_seq_one_letter_code
_entity_poly.pdbx_strand_id
1 'polypeptide(L)'
;MVPMANVKIIVFDVDDTLWYSVADDRALERFKRLDERRVSDHVGHAQELVENASTVLHSLVDLGYILCLGTMGPESQVRSFMEAFELDHIFNFQLSLFDRVDKAEKIRHTLSMANEILDEPVHPKDVVFVDDNMGYLKDVNDAFPDVKCVWAHYRMPPGLRALNADMVEMHGVKLW
;
A
#
# COMPACT_ATOMS: atom_id res chain seq x y z
N MET A 1 -11.18 21.56 -5.63
CA MET A 1 -10.61 20.60 -4.67
C MET A 1 -11.60 20.42 -3.54
N VAL A 2 -12.13 19.21 -3.36
CA VAL A 2 -12.82 18.86 -2.11
C VAL A 2 -11.72 18.38 -1.16
N PRO A 3 -11.48 19.02 -0.01
CA PRO A 3 -10.51 18.51 0.95
C PRO A 3 -10.96 17.12 1.39
N MET A 4 -10.06 16.12 1.37
CA MET A 4 -10.25 14.84 2.05
C MET A 4 -10.18 15.05 3.57
N ALA A 5 -11.12 15.84 4.11
CA ALA A 5 -11.03 16.52 5.40
C ALA A 5 -10.90 15.61 6.64
N ASN A 6 -10.81 14.29 6.48
CA ASN A 6 -10.71 13.33 7.58
C ASN A 6 -9.71 12.19 7.33
N VAL A 7 -9.08 12.05 6.15
CA VAL A 7 -8.16 10.92 5.94
C VAL A 7 -6.84 11.22 6.65
N LYS A 8 -6.43 10.34 7.57
CA LYS A 8 -5.19 10.43 8.35
C LYS A 8 -4.20 9.32 7.99
N ILE A 9 -4.71 8.13 7.66
CA ILE A 9 -3.90 6.93 7.46
C ILE A 9 -4.19 6.30 6.10
N ILE A 10 -3.13 5.86 5.40
CA ILE A 10 -3.23 5.07 4.18
C ILE A 10 -2.50 3.74 4.40
N VAL A 11 -3.23 2.65 4.26
CA VAL A 11 -2.74 1.27 4.38
C VAL A 11 -2.58 0.70 2.98
N PHE A 12 -1.34 0.43 2.59
CA PHE A 12 -1.00 -0.13 1.29
C PHE A 12 -0.76 -1.63 1.40
N ASP A 13 -1.40 -2.40 0.53
CA ASP A 13 -0.81 -3.66 0.10
C ASP A 13 0.50 -3.42 -0.66
N VAL A 14 1.24 -4.48 -0.93
CA VAL A 14 2.58 -4.40 -1.48
C VAL A 14 2.67 -5.11 -2.83
N ASP A 15 2.23 -6.37 -2.90
CA ASP A 15 2.32 -7.20 -4.10
C ASP A 15 1.34 -6.71 -5.16
N ASP A 16 1.81 -6.46 -6.38
CA ASP A 16 1.04 -5.85 -7.47
C ASP A 16 0.38 -4.49 -7.11
N THR A 17 0.68 -3.92 -5.94
CA THR A 17 0.23 -2.61 -5.46
C THR A 17 1.34 -1.56 -5.48
N LEU A 18 2.50 -1.87 -4.87
CA LEU A 18 3.69 -1.01 -4.85
C LEU A 18 4.78 -1.52 -5.80
N TRP A 19 4.83 -2.82 -6.04
CA TRP A 19 5.72 -3.45 -7.01
C TRP A 19 4.98 -4.47 -7.86
N TYR A 20 5.56 -4.86 -9.00
CA TYR A 20 5.04 -5.97 -9.78
C TYR A 20 5.50 -7.30 -9.20
N SER A 21 4.56 -8.13 -8.71
CA SER A 21 4.93 -9.43 -8.15
C SER A 21 5.40 -10.38 -9.24
N VAL A 22 6.42 -11.19 -8.94
CA VAL A 22 6.94 -12.25 -9.81
C VAL A 22 6.39 -13.59 -9.33
N ALA A 23 6.01 -14.47 -10.26
CA ALA A 23 5.29 -15.71 -9.95
C ALA A 23 6.06 -16.74 -9.09
N ASP A 24 7.35 -16.50 -8.80
CA ASP A 24 8.20 -17.38 -7.99
C ASP A 24 8.67 -16.68 -6.71
N ASP A 25 7.77 -16.56 -5.75
CA ASP A 25 8.01 -15.98 -4.41
C ASP A 25 8.94 -16.84 -3.51
N ARG A 26 9.50 -17.93 -4.04
CA ARG A 26 10.34 -18.82 -3.24
C ARG A 26 11.78 -18.30 -3.25
N ALA A 27 12.19 -17.79 -2.11
CA ALA A 27 13.55 -17.38 -1.76
C ALA A 27 13.97 -15.97 -2.20
N LEU A 28 13.07 -14.99 -2.20
CA LEU A 28 13.44 -13.58 -2.35
C LEU A 28 14.03 -13.02 -1.04
N GLU A 29 15.18 -13.56 -0.63
CA GLU A 29 15.96 -13.04 0.50
C GLU A 29 17.06 -12.13 -0.04
N ARG A 30 16.95 -10.83 0.27
CA ARG A 30 17.92 -9.76 -0.04
C ARG A 30 17.88 -9.28 -1.49
N PHE A 31 17.06 -8.26 -1.69
CA PHE A 31 17.07 -7.44 -2.90
C PHE A 31 18.30 -6.55 -2.95
N LYS A 32 18.88 -6.41 -4.15
CA LYS A 32 19.91 -5.44 -4.48
C LYS A 32 19.36 -4.44 -5.49
N ARG A 33 19.49 -3.15 -5.20
CA ARG A 33 19.11 -2.08 -6.13
C ARG A 33 19.88 -2.20 -7.45
N LEU A 34 19.16 -2.24 -8.56
CA LEU A 34 19.72 -2.15 -9.91
C LEU A 34 19.68 -0.71 -10.41
N ASP A 35 18.57 -0.02 -10.18
CA ASP A 35 18.37 1.40 -10.50
C ASP A 35 17.24 2.02 -9.63
N GLU A 36 16.70 3.16 -10.06
CA GLU A 36 15.66 3.89 -9.34
C GLU A 36 14.34 3.12 -9.20
N ARG A 37 14.05 2.19 -10.13
CA ARG A 37 12.77 1.48 -10.19
C ARG A 37 12.92 -0.03 -10.11
N ARG A 38 14.14 -0.57 -10.21
CA ARG A 38 14.38 -2.02 -10.25
C ARG A 38 15.34 -2.48 -9.18
N VAL A 39 15.04 -3.65 -8.62
CA VAL A 39 15.91 -4.43 -7.75
C VAL A 39 16.09 -5.82 -8.34
N SER A 40 17.18 -6.49 -8.01
CA SER A 40 17.39 -7.92 -8.30
C SER A 40 17.40 -8.72 -7.02
N ASP A 41 16.80 -9.90 -7.04
CA ASP A 41 17.00 -10.91 -6.00
C ASP A 41 18.39 -11.57 -6.11
N HIS A 42 18.63 -12.57 -5.24
CA HIS A 42 19.89 -13.32 -5.20
C HIS A 42 20.12 -14.27 -6.39
N VAL A 43 19.09 -14.59 -7.19
CA VAL A 43 19.18 -15.45 -8.39
C VAL A 43 19.17 -14.64 -9.70
N GLY A 44 19.03 -13.32 -9.61
CA GLY A 44 19.07 -12.39 -10.74
C GLY A 44 17.70 -12.07 -11.34
N HIS A 45 16.58 -12.46 -10.71
CA HIS A 45 15.27 -11.96 -11.14
C HIS A 45 15.12 -10.49 -10.77
N ALA A 46 14.72 -9.69 -11.75
CA ALA A 46 14.45 -8.28 -11.54
C ALA A 46 13.00 -8.09 -11.07
N GLN A 47 12.82 -7.34 -10.00
CA GLN A 47 11.54 -6.84 -9.54
C GLN A 47 11.49 -5.33 -9.72
N GLU A 48 10.31 -4.81 -10.08
CA GLU A 48 10.15 -3.42 -10.48
C GLU A 48 9.05 -2.74 -9.64
N LEU A 49 9.35 -1.54 -9.15
CA LEU A 49 8.37 -0.64 -8.56
C LEU A 49 7.34 -0.24 -9.62
N VAL A 50 6.09 -0.19 -9.19
CA VAL A 50 5.02 0.45 -9.96
C VAL A 50 5.44 1.87 -10.32
N GLU A 51 5.09 2.30 -11.53
CA GLU A 51 5.45 3.62 -12.05
C GLU A 51 5.03 4.72 -11.07
N ASN A 52 5.98 5.61 -10.74
CA ASN A 52 5.82 6.73 -9.79
C ASN A 52 5.45 6.37 -8.34
N ALA A 53 5.50 5.09 -7.94
CA ALA A 53 5.15 4.68 -6.58
C ALA A 53 5.94 5.46 -5.51
N SER A 54 7.26 5.54 -5.64
CA SER A 54 8.12 6.31 -4.73
C SER A 54 7.70 7.78 -4.64
N THR A 55 7.48 8.44 -5.78
CA THR A 55 7.07 9.86 -5.83
C THR A 55 5.73 10.11 -5.12
N VAL A 56 4.74 9.22 -5.28
CA VAL A 56 3.46 9.37 -4.56
C VAL A 56 3.61 9.11 -3.09
N LEU A 57 4.35 8.08 -2.69
CA LEU A 57 4.53 7.80 -1.27
C LEU A 57 5.16 8.99 -0.55
N HIS A 58 6.20 9.59 -1.13
CA HIS A 58 6.79 10.83 -0.60
C HIS A 58 5.79 11.99 -0.59
N SER A 59 5.05 12.19 -1.68
CA SER A 59 4.04 13.25 -1.75
C SER A 59 2.95 13.09 -0.68
N LEU A 60 2.56 11.86 -0.36
CA LEU A 60 1.57 11.58 0.70
C LEU A 60 2.13 11.90 2.08
N VAL A 61 3.38 11.54 2.35
CA VAL A 61 4.07 11.92 3.61
C VAL A 61 4.17 13.44 3.73
N ASP A 62 4.55 14.14 2.67
CA ASP A 62 4.65 15.61 2.64
C ASP A 62 3.29 16.29 2.88
N LEU A 63 2.20 15.63 2.50
CA LEU A 63 0.82 16.06 2.77
C LEU A 63 0.36 15.73 4.20
N GLY A 64 1.19 15.07 5.01
CA GLY A 64 0.90 14.72 6.40
C GLY A 64 0.14 13.41 6.58
N TYR A 65 0.06 12.56 5.56
CA TYR A 65 -0.52 11.23 5.70
C TYR A 65 0.43 10.28 6.42
N ILE A 66 -0.13 9.46 7.29
CA ILE A 66 0.56 8.35 7.94
C ILE A 66 0.45 7.12 7.03
N LEU A 67 1.58 6.52 6.68
CA LEU A 67 1.62 5.38 5.77
C LEU A 67 1.86 4.06 6.53
N CYS A 68 1.07 3.05 6.19
CA CYS A 68 1.17 1.69 6.74
C CYS A 68 1.26 0.65 5.63
N LEU A 69 1.78 -0.52 5.98
CA LEU A 69 1.74 -1.70 5.12
C LEU A 69 0.70 -2.70 5.63
N GLY A 70 -0.07 -3.26 4.70
CA GLY A 70 -1.14 -4.24 4.94
C GLY A 70 -0.93 -5.53 4.15
N THR A 71 0.31 -5.94 3.89
CA THR A 71 0.66 -7.09 3.03
C THR A 71 0.44 -8.45 3.69
N MET A 72 0.18 -9.47 2.87
CA MET A 72 0.17 -10.89 3.27
C MET A 72 1.52 -11.58 3.04
N GLY A 73 2.49 -10.87 2.45
CA GLY A 73 3.82 -11.36 2.14
C GLY A 73 4.71 -11.52 3.37
N PRO A 74 5.80 -12.32 3.28
CA PRO A 74 6.78 -12.47 4.35
C PRO A 74 7.45 -11.15 4.74
N GLU A 75 7.65 -10.91 6.04
CA GLU A 75 8.33 -9.71 6.55
C GLU A 75 9.69 -9.47 5.90
N SER A 76 10.52 -10.51 5.85
CA SER A 76 11.89 -10.41 5.39
C SER A 76 11.97 -9.93 3.94
N GLN A 77 11.04 -10.38 3.10
CA GLN A 77 10.94 -9.97 1.70
C GLN A 77 10.52 -8.51 1.59
N VAL A 78 9.44 -8.13 2.28
CA VAL A 78 8.89 -6.77 2.26
C VAL A 78 9.91 -5.77 2.79
N ARG A 79 10.50 -6.05 3.96
CA ARG A 79 11.54 -5.22 4.56
C ARG A 79 12.73 -5.08 3.61
N SER A 80 13.24 -6.19 3.07
CA SER A 80 14.37 -6.15 2.15
C SER A 80 14.08 -5.32 0.89
N PHE A 81 12.85 -5.37 0.38
CA PHE A 81 12.48 -4.61 -0.80
C PHE A 81 12.41 -3.12 -0.47
N MET A 82 11.74 -2.76 0.64
CA MET A 82 11.62 -1.37 1.08
C MET A 82 12.99 -0.76 1.34
N GLU A 83 13.89 -1.48 2.02
CA GLU A 83 15.28 -1.05 2.24
C GLU A 83 16.03 -0.83 0.92
N ALA A 84 15.87 -1.72 -0.06
CA ALA A 84 16.57 -1.60 -1.35
C ALA A 84 16.12 -0.38 -2.16
N PHE A 85 14.89 0.11 -1.94
CA PHE A 85 14.37 1.34 -2.54
C PHE A 85 14.44 2.55 -1.62
N GLU A 86 15.03 2.42 -0.43
CA GLU A 86 15.07 3.47 0.59
C GLU A 86 13.65 3.97 0.95
N LEU A 87 12.66 3.09 0.96
CA LEU A 87 11.25 3.38 1.30
C LEU A 87 10.89 2.91 2.71
N ASP A 88 11.82 2.34 3.46
CA ASP A 88 11.57 1.89 4.83
C ASP A 88 11.13 3.08 5.72
N HIS A 89 11.89 4.17 5.72
CA HIS A 89 11.68 5.30 6.62
C HIS A 89 10.36 6.08 6.43
N ILE A 90 9.66 5.91 5.30
CA ILE A 90 8.41 6.62 5.03
C ILE A 90 7.17 5.93 5.61
N PHE A 91 7.26 4.65 5.99
CA PHE A 91 6.16 3.93 6.60
C PHE A 91 6.26 4.01 8.12
N ASN A 92 5.33 4.74 8.74
CA ASN A 92 5.28 4.91 10.19
C ASN A 92 4.96 3.61 10.93
N PHE A 93 4.19 2.73 10.28
CA PHE A 93 3.77 1.44 10.83
C PHE A 93 4.17 0.32 9.87
N GLN A 94 5.47 0.02 9.83
CA GLN A 94 6.01 -1.11 9.07
C GLN A 94 5.58 -2.48 9.63
N LEU A 95 5.16 -2.54 10.90
CA LEU A 95 5.24 -3.75 11.72
C LEU A 95 3.90 -4.40 12.07
N SER A 96 2.78 -3.83 11.63
CA SER A 96 1.48 -4.42 11.93
C SER A 96 1.17 -5.53 10.93
N LEU A 97 1.60 -6.75 11.30
CA LEU A 97 1.07 -8.04 10.87
C LEU A 97 1.81 -8.73 9.73
N PHE A 98 3.03 -9.16 9.97
CA PHE A 98 3.64 -10.22 9.16
C PHE A 98 3.16 -11.62 9.55
N ASP A 99 2.25 -11.70 10.53
CA ASP A 99 1.44 -12.88 10.76
C ASP A 99 0.38 -12.98 9.64
N ARG A 100 0.14 -14.19 9.15
CA ARG A 100 -0.89 -14.51 8.14
C ARG A 100 -2.32 -14.35 8.68
N VAL A 101 -2.62 -13.21 9.29
CA VAL A 101 -3.97 -12.77 9.63
C VAL A 101 -4.60 -12.09 8.42
N ASP A 102 -5.93 -12.14 8.33
CA ASP A 102 -6.64 -11.49 7.23
C ASP A 102 -6.48 -9.96 7.22
N LYS A 103 -6.82 -9.34 6.08
CA LYS A 103 -6.66 -7.90 5.84
C LYS A 103 -7.52 -7.04 6.78
N ALA A 104 -8.68 -7.53 7.22
CA ALA A 104 -9.54 -6.80 8.14
C ALA A 104 -8.89 -6.71 9.54
N GLU A 105 -8.24 -7.78 10.01
CA GLU A 105 -7.41 -7.73 11.22
C GLU A 105 -6.29 -6.69 11.07
N LYS A 106 -5.71 -6.55 9.87
CA LYS A 106 -4.70 -5.51 9.60
C LYS A 106 -5.18 -4.10 9.76
N ILE A 107 -6.39 -3.83 9.29
CA ILE A 107 -7.04 -2.54 9.55
C ILE A 107 -7.30 -2.35 11.05
N ARG A 108 -7.79 -3.38 11.75
CA ARG A 108 -8.07 -3.30 13.19
C ARG A 108 -6.82 -2.97 14.01
N HIS A 109 -5.72 -3.67 13.76
CA HIS A 109 -4.46 -3.41 14.46
C HIS A 109 -3.89 -2.03 14.11
N THR A 110 -3.97 -1.62 12.83
CA THR A 110 -3.56 -0.28 12.42
C THR A 110 -4.33 0.80 13.20
N LEU A 111 -5.65 0.66 13.32
CA LEU A 111 -6.48 1.55 14.11
C LEU A 111 -6.09 1.53 15.59
N SER A 112 -5.84 0.35 16.17
CA SER A 112 -5.41 0.23 17.58
C SER A 112 -4.10 0.96 17.84
N MET A 113 -3.07 0.68 17.03
CA MET A 113 -1.75 1.32 17.16
C MET A 113 -1.83 2.84 16.94
N ALA A 114 -2.60 3.28 15.95
CA ALA A 114 -2.80 4.70 15.71
C ALA A 114 -3.43 5.41 16.92
N ASN A 115 -4.44 4.79 17.55
CA ASN A 115 -5.10 5.34 18.74
C ASN A 115 -4.22 5.30 20.01
N GLU A 116 -3.16 4.49 20.04
CA GLU A 116 -2.20 4.47 21.15
C GLU A 116 -1.14 5.57 21.04
N ILE A 117 -0.84 6.01 19.82
CA ILE A 117 0.31 6.89 19.53
C ILE A 117 -0.12 8.30 19.18
N LEU A 118 -1.29 8.47 18.57
CA LEU A 118 -1.80 9.77 18.17
C LEU A 118 -2.65 10.37 19.29
N ASP A 119 -2.50 11.67 19.50
CA ASP A 119 -3.28 12.42 20.50
C ASP A 119 -4.77 12.52 20.16
N GLU A 120 -5.10 12.36 18.87
CA GLU A 120 -6.48 12.36 18.40
C GLU A 120 -6.94 10.96 18.01
N PRO A 121 -8.18 10.58 18.38
CA PRO A 121 -8.76 9.32 17.96
C PRO A 121 -8.78 9.18 16.43
N VAL A 122 -8.44 7.98 15.95
CA VAL A 122 -8.54 7.57 14.56
C VAL A 122 -9.69 6.58 14.43
N HIS A 123 -10.59 6.87 13.50
CA HIS A 123 -11.75 6.06 13.18
C HIS A 123 -11.58 5.39 11.80
N PRO A 124 -12.35 4.32 11.50
CA PRO A 124 -12.34 3.69 10.18
C PRO A 124 -12.50 4.67 9.00
N LYS A 125 -13.35 5.70 9.14
CA LYS A 125 -13.55 6.77 8.13
C LYS A 125 -12.30 7.59 7.80
N ASP A 126 -11.30 7.54 8.67
CA ASP A 126 -10.04 8.27 8.57
C ASP A 126 -8.96 7.42 7.86
N VAL A 127 -9.31 6.20 7.43
CA VAL A 127 -8.41 5.23 6.79
C VAL A 127 -8.77 5.04 5.33
N VAL A 128 -7.73 5.00 4.49
CA VAL A 128 -7.80 4.49 3.13
C VAL A 128 -7.05 3.17 3.05
N PHE A 129 -7.65 2.14 2.47
CA PHE A 129 -7.02 0.86 2.18
C PHE A 129 -6.82 0.71 0.67
N VAL A 130 -5.61 0.39 0.25
CA VAL A 130 -5.21 0.27 -1.16
C VAL A 130 -4.71 -1.15 -1.42
N ASP A 131 -5.34 -1.87 -2.35
CA ASP A 131 -5.02 -3.27 -2.65
C ASP A 131 -5.38 -3.58 -4.12
N ASP A 132 -4.64 -4.49 -4.76
CA ASP A 132 -4.92 -4.94 -6.13
C ASP A 132 -5.99 -6.03 -6.18
N ASN A 133 -6.23 -6.72 -5.06
CA ASN A 133 -7.14 -7.83 -4.95
C ASN A 133 -8.54 -7.38 -4.50
N MET A 134 -9.50 -7.42 -5.42
CA MET A 134 -10.90 -7.07 -5.14
C MET A 134 -11.54 -7.90 -4.02
N GLY A 135 -11.09 -9.14 -3.81
CA GLY A 135 -11.56 -9.97 -2.70
C GLY A 135 -11.18 -9.37 -1.35
N TYR A 136 -9.93 -8.94 -1.21
CA TYR A 136 -9.46 -8.27 0.01
C TYR A 136 -10.12 -6.91 0.23
N LEU A 137 -10.34 -6.13 -0.83
CA LEU A 137 -11.10 -4.88 -0.72
C LEU A 137 -12.52 -5.14 -0.22
N LYS A 138 -13.19 -6.17 -0.74
CA LYS A 138 -14.53 -6.56 -0.32
C LYS A 138 -14.53 -6.99 1.16
N ASP A 139 -13.59 -7.84 1.57
CA ASP A 139 -13.50 -8.33 2.94
C ASP A 139 -13.27 -7.19 3.93
N VAL A 140 -12.40 -6.23 3.60
CA VAL A 140 -12.18 -5.03 4.42
C VAL A 140 -13.43 -4.16 4.47
N ASN A 141 -14.09 -3.92 3.33
CA ASN A 141 -15.30 -3.12 3.28
C ASN A 141 -16.47 -3.75 4.06
N ASP A 142 -16.61 -5.08 4.03
CA ASP A 142 -17.63 -5.79 4.81
C ASP A 142 -17.37 -5.69 6.32
N ALA A 143 -16.10 -5.74 6.75
CA ALA A 143 -15.72 -5.59 8.15
C ALA A 143 -15.74 -4.13 8.64
N PHE A 144 -15.39 -3.18 7.76
CA PHE A 144 -15.29 -1.76 8.06
C PHE A 144 -15.89 -0.92 6.92
N PRO A 145 -17.23 -0.75 6.88
CA PRO A 145 -17.91 -0.04 5.78
C PRO A 145 -17.49 1.42 5.59
N ASP A 146 -16.92 2.04 6.62
CA ASP A 146 -16.45 3.43 6.57
C ASP A 146 -14.99 3.55 6.09
N VAL A 147 -14.24 2.44 5.97
CA VAL A 147 -12.89 2.47 5.39
C VAL A 147 -13.02 2.67 3.88
N LYS A 148 -12.32 3.67 3.37
CA LYS A 148 -12.28 3.92 1.93
C LYS A 148 -11.37 2.89 1.27
N CYS A 149 -11.93 2.00 0.47
CA CYS A 149 -11.19 1.02 -0.30
C CYS A 149 -10.87 1.56 -1.71
N VAL A 150 -9.60 1.49 -2.11
CA VAL A 150 -9.12 1.91 -3.43
C VAL A 150 -8.49 0.72 -4.14
N TRP A 151 -8.96 0.45 -5.35
CA TRP A 151 -8.43 -0.64 -6.15
C TRP A 151 -7.19 -0.21 -6.94
N ALA A 152 -6.05 -0.82 -6.61
CA ALA A 152 -4.78 -0.59 -7.28
C ALA A 152 -4.68 -1.48 -8.53
N HIS A 153 -5.09 -0.97 -9.69
CA HIS A 153 -5.06 -1.76 -10.92
C HIS A 153 -4.13 -1.19 -11.99
N TYR A 154 -2.94 -1.78 -12.11
CA TYR A 154 -1.90 -1.30 -13.05
C TYR A 154 -1.83 -2.06 -14.39
N ARG A 155 -2.56 -3.19 -14.53
CA ARG A 155 -2.47 -4.08 -15.70
C ARG A 155 -3.66 -3.97 -16.68
N MET A 156 -4.29 -2.80 -16.78
CA MET A 156 -5.32 -2.55 -17.81
C MET A 156 -4.70 -2.04 -19.13
N PRO A 157 -5.19 -2.53 -20.29
CA PRO A 157 -4.95 -1.87 -21.57
C PRO A 157 -5.34 -0.38 -21.49
N PRO A 158 -4.68 0.52 -22.26
CA PRO A 158 -4.90 1.97 -22.17
C PRO A 158 -6.37 2.42 -22.21
N GLY A 159 -7.25 1.69 -22.90
CA GLY A 159 -8.67 2.01 -23.02
C GLY A 159 -9.52 1.75 -21.77
N LEU A 160 -9.05 0.93 -20.82
CA LEU A 160 -9.73 0.65 -19.56
C LEU A 160 -9.19 1.47 -18.37
N ARG A 161 -8.03 2.13 -18.54
CA ARG A 161 -7.51 3.11 -17.57
C ARG A 161 -8.46 4.30 -17.39
N ALA A 162 -9.20 4.68 -18.45
CA ALA A 162 -10.19 5.75 -18.41
C ALA A 162 -11.36 5.47 -17.46
N LEU A 163 -11.78 4.20 -17.32
CA LEU A 163 -12.85 3.81 -16.39
C LEU A 163 -12.40 3.87 -14.91
N ASN A 164 -11.11 3.64 -14.64
CA ASN A 164 -10.55 3.80 -13.29
C ASN A 164 -10.34 5.28 -12.94
N ALA A 165 -9.92 6.09 -13.91
CA ALA A 165 -9.78 7.54 -13.74
C ALA A 165 -11.11 8.21 -13.31
N ASP A 166 -12.25 7.76 -13.84
CA ASP A 166 -13.57 8.27 -13.45
C ASP A 166 -14.00 7.84 -12.03
N MET A 167 -13.55 6.67 -11.56
CA MET A 167 -13.77 6.21 -10.18
C MET A 167 -12.82 6.90 -9.18
N VAL A 168 -11.60 7.21 -9.61
CA VAL A 168 -10.58 7.96 -8.85
C VAL A 168 -10.90 9.47 -8.83
N GLU A 169 -11.53 10.01 -9.88
CA GLU A 169 -11.99 11.41 -9.94
C GLU A 169 -13.14 11.72 -8.98
N MET A 170 -13.89 10.71 -8.50
CA MET A 170 -14.99 10.95 -7.56
C MET A 170 -14.55 11.51 -6.19
N HIS A 171 -13.26 11.48 -5.84
CA HIS A 171 -12.79 11.89 -4.51
C HIS A 171 -11.55 12.78 -4.46
N GLY A 172 -11.13 13.35 -5.58
CA GLY A 172 -10.16 14.47 -5.59
C GLY A 172 -8.70 14.11 -5.30
N VAL A 173 -8.35 12.82 -5.27
CA VAL A 173 -6.96 12.36 -5.32
C VAL A 173 -6.80 11.50 -6.56
N LYS A 174 -6.04 11.99 -7.54
CA LYS A 174 -5.58 11.18 -8.67
C LYS A 174 -4.53 10.19 -8.17
N LEU A 175 -4.96 9.01 -7.77
CA LEU A 175 -4.11 7.82 -7.79
C LEU A 175 -4.19 7.27 -9.22
N TRP A 176 -3.46 7.95 -10.11
CA TRP A 176 -3.07 7.57 -11.48
C TRP A 176 -4.16 7.11 -12.46
#